data_AF-A0A975T4F1-F1
#
_entry.id   AF-A0A975T4F1-F1
#
_cell.length_a   1.000
_cell.length_b   1.000
_cell.length_c   1.000
_cell.angle_alpha   90.00
_cell.angle_beta   90.00
_cell.angle_gamma   90.00
#
_symmetry.space_group_name_H-M   'P 1'
#
loop_
_entity.id
_entity.type
_entity.pdbx_description
1 polymer ?
#
loop_
_entity_poly.entity_id
_entity_poly.type
_entity_poly.pdbx_seq_one_letter_code
_entity_poly.pdbx_strand_id
1 'polypeptide(L)'
;MSVAQLHPGGRVRDAVPSARAAMRAAAAVPVAGLDVDELTDALVGAAALEGQAAALRLSLLAEADARKVAQSLGVTGTDAWAARLTGANRAETANLVRWRGGWRRPTTRPGTRSPPVRSTRTRSR
;
A
#
# COMPACT_ATOMS: atom_id res chain seq x y z
N MET A 1 -5.90 21.30 -29.91
CA MET A 1 -6.78 20.85 -28.81
C MET A 1 -6.33 21.58 -27.55
N SER A 2 -7.12 22.53 -27.07
CA SER A 2 -6.73 23.47 -26.02
C SER A 2 -6.92 22.85 -24.64
N VAL A 3 -5.86 22.82 -23.83
CA VAL A 3 -5.93 22.50 -22.39
C VAL A 3 -6.62 23.66 -21.69
N ALA A 4 -7.94 23.69 -21.77
CA ALA A 4 -8.76 24.60 -20.98
C ALA A 4 -8.37 24.44 -19.51
N GLN A 5 -8.12 25.59 -18.88
CA GLN A 5 -7.75 25.74 -17.48
C GLN A 5 -8.75 25.00 -16.57
N LEU A 6 -8.48 23.74 -16.28
CA LEU A 6 -9.23 22.96 -15.31
C LEU A 6 -8.65 23.27 -13.93
N HIS A 7 -9.47 23.88 -13.07
CA HIS A 7 -9.11 24.19 -11.69
C HIS A 7 -8.54 22.94 -11.00
N PRO A 8 -7.35 23.02 -10.36
CA PRO A 8 -6.73 21.90 -9.67
C PRO A 8 -7.65 21.22 -8.64
N GLY A 9 -8.53 22.00 -7.99
CA GLY A 9 -9.49 21.52 -7.00
C GLY A 9 -10.57 20.59 -7.56
N GLY A 10 -10.97 20.74 -8.83
CA GLY A 10 -11.91 19.81 -9.48
C GLY A 10 -11.26 18.45 -9.75
N ARG A 11 -10.01 18.46 -10.22
CA ARG A 11 -9.28 17.23 -10.57
C ARG A 11 -9.01 16.34 -9.37
N VAL A 12 -8.63 16.90 -8.21
CA VAL A 12 -8.38 16.10 -6.99
C VAL A 12 -9.69 15.54 -6.42
N ARG A 13 -10.77 16.34 -6.45
CA ARG A 13 -12.09 15.93 -5.97
C ARG A 13 -12.61 14.71 -6.73
N ASP A 14 -12.31 14.61 -8.02
CA ASP A 14 -12.77 13.50 -8.86
C ASP A 14 -11.77 12.33 -8.87
N ALA A 15 -10.46 12.63 -8.86
CA ALA A 15 -9.41 11.60 -8.93
C ALA A 15 -9.35 10.69 -7.69
N VAL A 16 -9.54 11.22 -6.48
CA VAL A 16 -9.48 10.41 -5.25
C VAL A 16 -10.63 9.39 -5.18
N PRO A 17 -11.90 9.74 -5.44
CA PRO A 17 -12.98 8.78 -5.57
C PRO A 17 -12.75 7.73 -6.66
N SER A 18 -12.24 8.11 -7.84
CA SER A 18 -11.92 7.17 -8.91
C SER A 18 -10.84 6.18 -8.49
N ALA A 19 -9.76 6.64 -7.86
CA ALA A 19 -8.72 5.76 -7.32
C ALA A 19 -9.28 4.81 -6.24
N ARG A 20 -10.16 5.29 -5.34
CA ARG A 20 -10.84 4.44 -4.35
C ARG A 20 -11.77 3.41 -4.99
N ALA A 21 -12.41 3.74 -6.11
CA ALA A 21 -13.25 2.79 -6.85
C ALA A 21 -12.40 1.68 -7.48
N ALA A 22 -11.29 2.04 -8.12
CA ALA A 22 -10.34 1.09 -8.68
C ALA A 22 -9.75 0.15 -7.61
N MET A 23 -9.36 0.69 -6.45
CA MET A 23 -8.87 -0.11 -5.33
C MET A 23 -9.92 -1.08 -4.78
N ARG A 24 -11.19 -0.66 -4.70
CA ARG A 24 -12.28 -1.55 -4.28
C ARG A 24 -12.51 -2.68 -5.28
N ALA A 25 -12.44 -2.38 -6.57
CA ALA A 25 -12.53 -3.39 -7.62
C ALA A 25 -11.37 -4.39 -7.54
N ALA A 26 -10.14 -3.92 -7.34
CA ALA A 26 -8.97 -4.77 -7.16
C ALA A 26 -9.08 -5.66 -5.90
N ALA A 27 -9.57 -5.11 -4.79
CA ALA A 27 -9.76 -5.84 -3.53
C ALA A 27 -10.86 -6.92 -3.60
N ALA A 28 -11.76 -6.84 -4.59
CA ALA A 28 -12.79 -7.84 -4.82
C ALA A 28 -12.28 -9.06 -5.62
N VAL A 29 -11.06 -8.99 -6.17
CA VAL A 29 -10.45 -10.11 -6.90
C VAL A 29 -10.06 -11.21 -5.92
N PRO A 30 -10.53 -12.45 -6.10
CA PRO A 30 -10.08 -13.58 -5.28
C PRO A 30 -8.57 -13.80 -5.45
N VAL A 31 -7.82 -13.75 -4.35
CA VAL A 31 -6.37 -14.03 -4.36
C VAL A 31 -6.06 -15.52 -4.44
N ALA A 32 -7.06 -16.36 -4.17
CA ALA A 32 -6.94 -17.81 -4.30
C ALA A 32 -6.88 -18.18 -5.78
N GLY A 33 -5.74 -18.72 -6.22
CA GLY A 33 -5.52 -19.13 -7.60
C GLY A 33 -4.52 -18.27 -8.37
N LEU A 34 -4.03 -17.17 -7.79
CA LEU A 34 -2.92 -16.43 -8.35
C LEU A 34 -1.64 -17.27 -8.30
N ASP A 35 -0.90 -17.30 -9.40
CA ASP A 35 0.42 -17.91 -9.43
C ASP A 35 1.50 -17.02 -8.77
N VAL A 36 2.74 -17.52 -8.73
CA VAL A 36 3.85 -16.83 -8.05
C VAL A 36 4.18 -15.48 -8.72
N ASP A 37 4.09 -15.39 -10.05
CA ASP A 37 4.42 -14.18 -10.78
C ASP A 37 3.30 -13.15 -10.61
N GLU A 38 2.03 -13.58 -10.71
CA GLU A 38 0.86 -12.75 -10.45
C GLU A 38 0.83 -12.22 -9.01
N LEU A 39 1.15 -13.05 -8.02
CA LEU A 39 1.29 -12.62 -6.62
C LEU A 39 2.42 -11.60 -6.43
N THR A 40 3.55 -11.80 -7.11
CA THR A 40 4.70 -10.91 -7.03
C THR A 40 4.36 -9.54 -7.62
N ASP A 41 3.78 -9.52 -8.81
CA ASP A 41 3.38 -8.29 -9.50
C ASP A 41 2.29 -7.55 -8.73
N ALA A 42 1.30 -8.28 -8.19
CA ALA A 42 0.25 -7.70 -7.36
C ALA A 42 0.82 -7.04 -6.09
N LEU A 43 1.78 -7.69 -5.42
CA LEU A 43 2.44 -7.13 -4.23
C LEU A 43 3.27 -5.88 -4.56
N VAL A 44 4.03 -5.91 -5.66
CA VAL A 44 4.81 -4.74 -6.12
C VAL A 44 3.89 -3.58 -6.49
N GLY A 45 2.81 -3.86 -7.23
CA GLY A 45 1.82 -2.87 -7.62
C GLY A 45 1.10 -2.26 -6.41
N ALA A 46 0.68 -3.09 -5.45
CA ALA A 46 0.05 -2.62 -4.22
C ALA A 46 0.99 -1.71 -3.41
N ALA A 47 2.26 -2.10 -3.25
CA ALA A 47 3.26 -1.27 -2.55
C ALA A 47 3.51 0.07 -3.26
N ALA A 48 3.50 0.10 -4.59
CA ALA A 48 3.61 1.33 -5.36
C ALA A 48 2.41 2.25 -5.13
N LEU A 49 1.18 1.70 -5.14
CA LEU A 49 -0.05 2.44 -4.88
C LEU A 49 -0.08 3.03 -3.46
N GLU A 50 0.35 2.27 -2.45
CA GLU A 50 0.51 2.77 -1.09
C GLU A 50 1.48 3.97 -1.02
N GLY A 51 2.63 3.85 -1.69
CA GLY A 51 3.61 4.94 -1.77
C GLY A 51 3.05 6.20 -2.44
N GLN A 52 2.31 6.04 -3.53
CA GLN A 52 1.65 7.15 -4.23
C GLN A 52 0.56 7.80 -3.37
N ALA A 53 -0.27 7.01 -2.69
CA ALA A 53 -1.30 7.50 -1.78
C ALA A 53 -0.69 8.26 -0.59
N ALA A 54 0.41 7.76 -0.02
CA ALA A 54 1.14 8.45 1.03
C ALA A 54 1.72 9.79 0.56
N ALA A 55 2.34 9.84 -0.62
CA ALA A 55 2.88 11.07 -1.20
C ALA A 55 1.78 12.12 -1.47
N LEU A 56 0.63 11.69 -2.01
CA LEU A 56 -0.52 12.57 -2.19
C LEU A 56 -1.03 13.10 -0.85
N ARG A 57 -1.17 12.24 0.16
CA ARG A 57 -1.58 12.65 1.52
C ARG A 57 -0.64 13.71 2.08
N LEU A 58 0.68 13.51 2.00
CA LEU A 58 1.67 14.49 2.47
C LEU A 58 1.54 15.83 1.74
N SER A 59 1.34 15.80 0.42
CA SER A 59 1.14 17.01 -0.38
C SER A 59 -0.13 17.78 0.02
N LEU A 60 -1.23 17.06 0.29
CA LEU A 60 -2.48 17.67 0.76
C LEU A 60 -2.35 18.26 2.16
N LEU A 61 -1.59 17.62 3.05
CA LEU A 61 -1.31 18.15 4.39
C LEU A 61 -0.42 19.40 4.34
N ALA A 62 0.62 19.39 3.50
CA ALA A 62 1.47 20.56 3.30
C ALA A 62 0.66 21.77 2.78
N GLU A 63 -0.25 21.54 1.83
CA GLU A 63 -1.14 22.60 1.32
C GLU A 63 -2.13 23.09 2.39
N ALA A 64 -2.70 22.18 3.18
CA ALA A 64 -3.59 22.55 4.28
C ALA A 64 -2.87 23.38 5.34
N ASP A 65 -1.60 23.08 5.61
CA ASP A 65 -0.75 23.84 6.52
C ASP A 65 -0.41 25.23 5.97
N ALA A 66 -0.02 25.31 4.70
CA ALA A 66 0.24 26.58 4.01
C ALA A 66 -0.99 27.51 4.02
N ARG A 67 -2.19 26.95 3.89
CA ARG A 67 -3.47 27.67 3.98
C ARG A 67 -3.96 27.89 5.41
N LYS A 68 -3.24 27.40 6.42
CA LYS A 68 -3.60 27.47 7.84
C LYS A 68 -5.02 26.92 8.10
N VAL A 69 -5.42 25.86 7.40
CA VAL A 69 -6.78 25.29 7.48
C VAL A 69 -7.13 24.92 8.92
N ALA A 70 -6.21 24.27 9.64
CA ALA A 70 -6.43 23.93 11.05
C ALA A 70 -6.72 25.18 11.91
N GLN A 71 -5.98 26.26 11.73
CA GLN A 71 -6.18 27.52 12.47
C GLN A 71 -7.53 28.15 12.12
N SER A 72 -7.92 28.17 10.84
CA SER A 72 -9.22 28.68 10.41
C SER A 72 -10.41 27.90 10.98
N LEU A 73 -10.18 26.64 11.37
CA LEU A 73 -11.18 25.75 11.97
C LEU A 73 -11.05 25.64 13.50
N GLY A 74 -10.18 26.45 14.13
CA GLY A 74 -9.96 26.42 15.58
C GLY A 74 -9.29 25.14 16.09
N VAL A 75 -8.61 24.38 15.23
CA VAL A 75 -7.86 23.17 15.59
C VAL A 75 -6.38 23.51 15.81
N THR A 76 -5.78 22.93 16.83
CA THR A 76 -4.43 23.25 17.33
C THR A 76 -3.28 22.94 16.36
N GLY A 77 -3.54 22.26 15.23
CA GLY A 77 -2.55 22.01 14.19
C GLY A 77 -3.05 21.11 13.06
N THR A 78 -2.36 21.16 11.92
CA THR A 78 -2.70 20.40 10.70
C THR A 78 -2.70 18.89 10.93
N ASP A 79 -1.77 18.38 11.75
CA ASP A 79 -1.72 16.98 12.19
C ASP A 79 -2.97 16.59 13.00
N ALA A 80 -3.35 17.41 13.98
CA ALA A 80 -4.51 17.17 14.82
C ALA A 80 -5.81 17.21 14.01
N TRP A 81 -5.88 18.13 13.04
CA TRP A 81 -6.99 18.23 12.08
C TRP A 81 -7.08 16.99 11.20
N ALA A 82 -5.96 16.52 10.64
CA ALA A 82 -5.91 15.34 9.78
C ALA A 82 -6.23 14.04 10.54
N ALA A 83 -5.72 13.90 11.78
CA ALA A 83 -6.02 12.76 12.64
C ALA A 83 -7.52 12.69 12.96
N ARG A 84 -8.13 13.83 13.29
CA ARG A 84 -9.59 13.93 13.53
C ARG A 84 -10.41 13.55 12.29
N LEU A 85 -9.96 13.92 11.08
CA LEU A 85 -10.68 13.63 9.84
C LEU A 85 -10.55 12.18 9.38
N THR A 86 -9.40 11.57 9.57
CA THR A 86 -9.10 10.26 8.98
C THR A 86 -9.20 9.11 9.98
N GLY A 87 -9.31 9.39 11.28
CA GLY A 87 -9.23 8.38 12.34
C GLY A 87 -7.84 7.72 12.49
N ALA A 88 -6.92 7.99 11.56
CA ALA A 88 -5.59 7.40 11.53
C ALA A 88 -4.63 8.17 12.44
N ASN A 89 -4.15 7.50 13.49
CA ASN A 89 -3.12 8.05 14.37
C ASN A 89 -1.73 7.82 13.74
N ARG A 90 -0.74 8.66 14.09
CA ARG A 90 0.63 8.68 13.50
C ARG A 90 1.30 7.29 13.38
N ALA A 91 0.94 6.34 14.24
CA ALA A 91 1.42 4.94 14.24
C ALA A 91 1.09 4.13 12.97
N GLU A 92 -0.09 4.33 12.37
CA GLU A 92 -0.47 3.62 11.14
C GLU A 92 0.32 4.13 9.93
N THR A 93 0.60 5.44 9.91
CA THR A 93 1.41 6.07 8.85
C THR A 93 2.89 5.68 8.98
N ALA A 94 3.41 5.57 10.21
CA ALA A 94 4.77 5.12 10.47
C ALA A 94 5.00 3.64 10.11
N ASN A 95 3.98 2.78 10.28
CA ASN A 95 4.07 1.38 9.85
C ASN A 95 4.17 1.27 8.32
N LEU A 96 3.42 2.05 7.55
CA LEU A 96 3.53 2.09 6.08
C LEU A 96 4.93 2.55 5.60
N VAL A 97 5.56 3.51 6.29
CA VAL A 97 6.93 3.93 5.99
C VAL A 97 7.97 2.88 6.41
N ARG A 98 7.70 2.09 7.46
CA ARG A 98 8.55 0.95 7.87
C ARG A 98 8.57 -0.16 6.81
N TRP A 99 7.47 -0.41 6.10
CA TRP A 99 7.43 -1.36 4.97
C TRP A 99 8.41 -1.01 3.84
N ARG A 100 8.73 0.28 3.65
CA ARG A 100 9.77 0.76 2.72
C ARG A 100 11.21 0.44 3.15
N GLY A 101 11.43 -0.04 4.37
CA GLY A 101 12.75 -0.15 5.01
C GLY A 101 13.45 -1.51 4.97
N GLY A 102 12.86 -2.57 4.43
CA GLY A 102 13.61 -3.80 4.18
C GLY A 102 12.82 -5.09 4.29
N TRP A 103 12.40 -5.60 3.14
CA TRP A 103 12.35 -7.04 2.94
C TRP A 103 13.78 -7.53 2.67
N ARG A 104 14.44 -8.10 3.67
CA ARG A 104 15.53 -9.05 3.37
C ARG A 104 14.87 -10.27 2.75
N ARG A 105 15.20 -10.58 1.50
CA ARG A 105 14.85 -11.86 0.87
C ARG A 105 15.21 -12.99 1.86
N PRO A 106 14.32 -13.95 2.14
CA PRO A 106 14.79 -15.24 2.59
C PRO A 106 15.66 -15.76 1.47
N THR A 107 16.98 -15.77 1.67
CA THR A 107 17.88 -16.49 0.77
C THR A 107 17.49 -17.96 0.88
N THR A 108 16.66 -18.44 -0.05
CA THR A 108 16.57 -19.86 -0.35
C THR A 108 17.96 -20.30 -0.75
N ARG A 109 18.66 -20.90 0.21
CA ARG A 109 19.91 -21.60 -0.03
C ARG A 109 19.59 -22.79 -0.94
N PRO A 110 20.19 -22.90 -2.14
CA PRO A 110 19.95 -24.05 -2.98
C PRO A 110 20.71 -25.25 -2.39
N GLY A 111 19.96 -26.31 -2.08
CA GLY A 111 20.45 -27.68 -2.08
C GLY A 111 21.04 -28.20 -0.76
N THR A 112 20.28 -29.08 -0.10
CA THR A 112 20.79 -30.38 0.34
C THR A 112 19.67 -31.41 0.33
N ARG A 113 19.64 -32.18 -0.76
CA ARG A 113 19.30 -33.60 -0.90
C ARG A 113 18.22 -34.20 0.01
N SER A 114 17.14 -34.61 -0.63
CA SER A 114 16.29 -35.72 -0.18
C SER A 114 17.14 -36.98 0.10
N PRO A 115 16.95 -37.68 1.23
CA PRO A 115 17.51 -39.01 1.42
C PRO A 115 16.69 -40.04 0.62
N PRO A 116 17.31 -41.11 0.10
CA PRO A 116 16.59 -42.15 -0.60
C PRO A 116 15.75 -42.99 0.38
N VAL A 117 14.49 -43.26 -0.01
CA VAL A 117 13.62 -44.24 0.62
C VAL A 117 14.28 -45.62 0.51
N ARG A 118 14.71 -46.19 1.63
CA ARG A 118 15.18 -47.57 1.69
C ARG A 118 14.00 -48.49 2.00
N SER A 119 13.42 -49.05 0.95
CA SER A 119 12.52 -50.19 1.03
C SER A 119 13.33 -51.46 1.35
N THR A 120 13.41 -51.86 2.61
CA THR A 120 13.89 -53.20 2.97
C THR A 120 12.72 -54.16 3.12
N ARG A 121 12.65 -55.05 2.14
CA ARG A 121 11.84 -56.27 2.07
C ARG A 121 11.82 -57.04 3.38
N THR A 122 10.61 -57.46 3.72
CA THR A 122 10.28 -58.69 4.44
C THR A 122 11.13 -59.87 3.96
N ARG A 123 11.78 -60.59 4.88
CA ARG A 123 12.14 -62.00 4.68
C ARG A 123 11.96 -62.77 5.98
N SER A 124 11.00 -63.68 5.92
CA SER A 124 10.66 -64.70 6.90
C SER A 124 11.80 -65.68 7.16
N ARG A 125 11.87 -66.17 8.39
CA ARG A 125 12.15 -67.57 8.74
C ARG A 125 11.49 -67.90 10.05
#